data_AF-A0A562ZP06-F1
#
_entry.id   AF-A0A562ZP06-F1
#
_cell.length_a   1.000
_cell.length_b   1.000
_cell.length_c   1.000
_cell.angle_alpha   90.00
_cell.angle_beta   90.00
_cell.angle_gamma   90.00
#
_symmetry.space_group_name_H-M   'P 1'
#
loop_
_entity.id
_entity.type
_entity.pdbx_description
1 polymer ?
#
loop_
_entity_poly.entity_id
_entity_poly.type
_entity_poly.pdbx_seq_one_letter_code
_entity_poly.pdbx_strand_id
1 'polypeptide(L)'
;MQKRAKPLTRIARWKPLGIAAFIVAVLIAIAALGQLWITRSEPYELARALLGDKLGVAPHTIGLDRFAGFKFSDGPDSGHARFVLCGASGKCFFVFAQKLEGRWAIADLIER
;
A
#
# COMPACT_ATOMS: atom_id res chain seq x y z
N MET A 1 -18.85 62.68 15.08
CA MET A 1 -17.55 62.01 14.88
C MET A 1 -17.79 60.50 14.72
N GLN A 2 -17.71 59.99 13.49
CA GLN A 2 -17.88 58.56 13.16
C GLN A 2 -16.57 57.79 13.36
N LYS A 3 -16.55 56.79 14.25
CA LYS A 3 -15.49 55.76 14.27
C LYS A 3 -15.94 54.59 13.42
N ARG A 4 -15.41 54.48 12.19
CA ARG A 4 -15.58 53.29 11.34
C ARG A 4 -14.80 52.12 11.97
N ALA A 5 -15.51 51.10 12.45
CA ALA A 5 -14.92 49.80 12.73
C ALA A 5 -14.59 49.11 11.40
N LYS A 6 -13.32 48.74 11.19
CA LYS A 6 -12.91 47.90 10.05
C LYS A 6 -13.29 46.43 10.36
N PRO A 7 -13.82 45.67 9.39
CA PRO A 7 -14.17 44.27 9.62
C PRO A 7 -12.90 43.40 9.75
N LEU A 8 -12.71 42.83 10.94
CA LEU A 8 -11.70 41.82 11.25
C LEU A 8 -12.17 40.44 10.76
N THR A 9 -12.21 40.24 9.44
CA THR A 9 -12.54 38.91 8.88
C THR A 9 -11.69 38.60 7.65
N ARG A 10 -10.37 38.52 7.85
CA ARG A 10 -9.43 38.07 6.80
C ARG A 10 -8.38 37.07 7.30
N ILE A 11 -8.66 36.31 8.35
CA ILE A 11 -7.67 35.38 8.95
C ILE A 11 -8.09 33.90 8.84
N ALA A 12 -9.34 33.60 8.45
CA ALA A 12 -9.87 32.23 8.50
C ALA A 12 -9.61 31.37 7.24
N ARG A 13 -9.01 31.90 6.16
CA ARG A 13 -8.94 31.19 4.86
C ARG A 13 -7.69 30.32 4.65
N TRP A 14 -6.65 30.50 5.47
CA TRP A 14 -5.35 29.81 5.29
C TRP A 14 -5.13 28.65 6.27
N LYS A 15 -5.81 28.66 7.42
CA LYS A 15 -5.78 27.58 8.41
C LYS A 15 -6.27 26.21 7.88
N PRO A 16 -7.36 26.12 7.10
CA PRO A 16 -7.80 24.81 6.61
C PRO A 16 -6.86 24.24 5.53
N LEU A 17 -6.18 25.10 4.76
CA LEU A 17 -5.27 24.65 3.69
C LEU A 17 -4.02 23.97 4.27
N GLY A 18 -3.47 24.51 5.35
CA GLY A 18 -2.31 23.92 6.04
C GLY A 18 -2.64 22.57 6.70
N ILE A 19 -3.81 22.46 7.33
CA ILE A 19 -4.28 21.21 7.95
C ILE A 19 -4.52 20.15 6.86
N ALA A 20 -5.18 20.52 5.76
CA ALA A 20 -5.41 19.61 4.64
C ALA A 20 -4.09 19.11 4.02
N ALA A 21 -3.13 20.02 3.79
CA ALA A 21 -1.81 19.65 3.27
C ALA A 21 -1.05 18.71 4.22
N PHE A 22 -1.13 18.93 5.53
CA PHE A 22 -0.52 18.06 6.53
C PHE A 22 -1.15 16.66 6.53
N ILE A 23 -2.48 16.57 6.51
CA ILE A 23 -3.18 15.27 6.46
C ILE A 23 -2.80 14.50 5.18
N VAL A 24 -2.79 15.17 4.03
CA VAL A 24 -2.38 14.55 2.76
C VAL A 24 -0.93 14.04 2.83
N ALA A 25 -0.01 14.84 3.39
CA ALA A 25 1.38 14.43 3.54
C ALA A 25 1.52 13.19 4.45
N VAL A 26 0.79 13.13 5.57
CA VAL A 26 0.77 11.97 6.46
C VAL A 26 0.22 10.73 5.77
N LEU A 27 -0.87 10.85 5.02
CA LEU A 27 -1.43 9.73 4.26
C LEU A 27 -0.46 9.19 3.20
N ILE A 28 0.23 10.08 2.48
CA ILE A 28 1.27 9.69 1.52
C ILE A 28 2.41 8.97 2.22
N ALA A 29 2.87 9.47 3.38
CA ALA A 29 3.94 8.85 4.15
C ALA A 29 3.56 7.44 4.63
N ILE A 30 2.33 7.26 5.15
CA ILE A 30 1.82 5.95 5.59
C ILE A 30 1.72 4.98 4.41
N ALA A 31 1.19 5.43 3.27
CA ALA A 31 1.09 4.61 2.07
C ALA A 31 2.47 4.17 1.56
N ALA A 32 3.42 5.10 1.48
CA ALA A 32 4.79 4.80 1.06
C ALA A 32 5.50 3.83 2.01
N LEU A 33 5.32 4.01 3.33
CA LEU A 33 5.90 3.11 4.32
C LEU A 33 5.29 1.71 4.22
N GLY A 34 3.96 1.61 4.07
CA GLY A 34 3.27 0.34 3.88
C GLY A 34 3.74 -0.40 2.63
N GLN A 35 3.92 0.33 1.52
CA GLN A 35 4.43 -0.23 0.28
C GLN A 35 5.88 -0.73 0.40
N LEU A 36 6.73 0.01 1.12
CA LEU A 36 8.09 -0.41 1.41
C LEU A 36 8.13 -1.68 2.27
N TRP A 37 7.23 -1.78 3.26
CA TRP A 37 7.13 -2.96 4.13
C TRP A 37 6.73 -4.22 3.35
N ILE A 38 5.71 -4.13 2.49
CA ILE A 38 5.27 -5.29 1.68
C ILE A 38 6.38 -5.73 0.73
N THR A 39 7.00 -4.79 0.02
CA THR A 39 8.05 -5.12 -0.96
C THR A 39 9.31 -5.72 -0.33
N ARG A 40 9.46 -5.66 1.00
CA ARG A 40 10.54 -6.32 1.76
C ARG A 40 10.06 -7.54 2.54
N SER A 41 8.78 -7.90 2.45
CA SER A 41 8.21 -9.01 3.20
C SER A 41 8.47 -10.35 2.50
N GLU A 42 8.64 -11.41 3.30
CA GLU A 42 8.77 -12.79 2.81
C GLU A 42 7.64 -13.23 1.85
N PRO A 43 6.33 -12.99 2.16
CA PRO A 43 5.26 -13.39 1.24
C PRO A 43 5.30 -12.67 -0.10
N TYR A 44 5.87 -11.46 -0.19
CA TYR A 44 6.04 -10.75 -1.45
C TYR A 44 7.06 -11.46 -2.35
N GLU A 45 8.22 -11.82 -1.83
CA GLU A 45 9.24 -12.52 -2.60
C GLU A 45 8.79 -13.95 -2.99
N LEU A 46 8.12 -14.67 -2.08
CA LEU A 46 7.51 -15.97 -2.39
C LEU A 46 6.49 -15.87 -3.53
N ALA A 47 5.60 -14.88 -3.48
CA ALA A 47 4.59 -14.69 -4.51
C ALA A 47 5.19 -14.29 -5.87
N ARG A 48 6.25 -13.48 -5.88
CA ARG A 48 6.96 -13.12 -7.12
C ARG A 48 7.67 -14.30 -7.75
N ALA A 49 8.33 -15.12 -6.94
CA ALA A 49 8.98 -16.33 -7.44
C ALA A 49 7.95 -17.27 -8.07
N LEU A 50 6.84 -17.52 -7.37
CA LEU A 50 5.77 -18.40 -7.83
C LEU A 50 5.08 -17.86 -9.08
N LEU A 51 4.73 -16.57 -9.12
CA LEU A 51 4.14 -15.97 -10.33
C LEU A 51 5.14 -15.88 -11.48
N GLY A 52 6.44 -15.69 -11.20
CA GLY A 52 7.50 -15.69 -12.21
C GLY A 52 7.57 -17.02 -12.92
N ASP A 53 7.56 -18.11 -12.15
CA ASP A 53 7.50 -19.48 -12.66
C ASP A 53 6.20 -19.73 -13.46
N LYS A 54 5.05 -19.36 -12.90
CA LYS A 54 3.73 -19.52 -13.54
C LYS A 54 3.59 -18.78 -14.87
N LEU A 55 4.19 -17.60 -14.98
CA LEU A 55 4.12 -16.74 -16.17
C LEU A 55 5.30 -16.95 -17.13
N GLY A 56 6.32 -17.72 -16.75
CA GLY A 56 7.56 -17.87 -17.52
C GLY A 56 8.35 -16.56 -17.64
N VAL A 57 8.25 -15.67 -16.65
CA VAL A 57 8.94 -14.37 -16.63
C VAL A 57 9.85 -14.26 -15.43
N ALA A 58 10.88 -13.42 -15.53
CA ALA A 58 11.78 -13.22 -14.42
C ALA A 58 11.05 -12.53 -13.24
N PRO A 59 11.20 -13.01 -11.98
CA PRO A 59 10.46 -12.50 -10.82
C PRO A 59 10.61 -10.98 -10.60
N HIS A 60 11.76 -10.41 -11.00
CA HIS A 60 12.01 -8.97 -10.90
C HIS A 60 11.06 -8.11 -11.76
N THR A 61 10.46 -8.69 -12.80
CA THR A 61 9.48 -8.02 -13.67
C THR A 61 8.06 -7.97 -13.09
N ILE A 62 7.83 -8.69 -11.98
CA ILE A 62 6.56 -8.72 -11.25
C ILE A 62 6.63 -7.69 -10.13
N GLY A 63 5.68 -6.76 -10.12
CA GLY A 63 5.64 -5.63 -9.19
C GLY A 63 4.32 -5.56 -8.42
N LEU A 64 4.35 -4.87 -7.28
CA LEU A 64 3.14 -4.56 -6.53
C LEU A 64 2.30 -3.53 -7.30
N ASP A 65 0.99 -3.76 -7.41
CA ASP A 65 0.06 -2.73 -7.88
C ASP A 65 -0.01 -1.60 -6.86
N ARG A 66 0.34 -0.38 -7.29
CA ARG A 66 0.38 0.82 -6.43
C ARG A 66 -1.00 1.35 -6.07
N PHE A 67 -2.03 0.96 -6.82
CA PHE A 67 -3.40 1.44 -6.65
C PHE A 67 -4.30 0.39 -5.99
N ALA A 68 -3.85 -0.85 -5.88
CA ALA A 68 -4.58 -1.89 -5.17
C ALA A 68 -4.42 -1.74 -3.65
N GLY A 69 -5.52 -1.94 -2.93
CA GLY A 69 -5.48 -2.07 -1.48
C GLY A 69 -4.67 -3.29 -1.06
N PHE A 70 -3.97 -3.19 0.06
CA PHE A 70 -3.28 -4.30 0.68
C PHE A 70 -3.75 -4.50 2.13
N LYS A 71 -3.58 -5.72 2.63
CA LYS A 71 -3.73 -6.07 4.05
C LYS A 71 -2.52 -6.89 4.45
N PHE A 72 -1.93 -6.55 5.59
CA PHE A 72 -0.79 -7.28 6.13
C PHE A 72 -0.93 -7.35 7.65
N SER A 73 -0.84 -8.56 8.18
CA SER A 73 -0.91 -8.87 9.59
C SER A 73 0.16 -9.92 9.88
N ASP A 74 1.14 -9.59 10.69
CA ASP A 74 2.25 -10.49 11.03
C ASP A 74 2.32 -10.65 12.55
N GLY A 75 2.01 -11.86 13.00
CA GLY A 75 2.20 -12.31 14.37
C GLY A 75 3.34 -13.33 14.46
N PRO A 76 3.73 -13.74 15.68
CA PRO A 76 4.83 -14.69 15.87
C PRO A 76 4.57 -16.01 15.13
N ASP A 77 3.40 -16.61 15.36
CA ASP A 77 3.05 -17.94 14.85
C ASP A 77 2.02 -17.91 13.72
N SER A 78 1.25 -16.82 13.61
CA SER A 78 0.19 -16.68 12.61
C SER A 78 0.16 -15.29 11.98
N GLY A 79 -0.35 -15.22 10.77
CA GLY A 79 -0.33 -14.00 9.97
C GLY A 79 -1.05 -14.17 8.64
N HIS A 80 -1.41 -13.05 8.02
CA HIS A 80 -2.03 -13.04 6.71
C HIS A 80 -1.57 -11.82 5.92
N ALA A 81 -1.38 -12.01 4.62
CA ALA A 81 -1.10 -10.94 3.69
C ALA A 81 -1.99 -11.07 2.46
N ARG A 82 -2.52 -9.94 2.01
CA ARG A 82 -3.29 -9.80 0.77
C ARG A 82 -2.79 -8.58 0.03
N PHE A 83 -2.42 -8.78 -1.22
CA PHE A 83 -1.98 -7.71 -2.10
C PHE A 83 -2.12 -8.14 -3.56
N VAL A 84 -1.88 -7.22 -4.49
CA VAL A 84 -1.96 -7.49 -5.93
C VAL A 84 -0.56 -7.37 -6.54
N LEU A 85 -0.17 -8.38 -7.31
CA LEU A 85 1.04 -8.38 -8.11
C LEU A 85 0.69 -8.34 -9.59
N CYS A 86 1.36 -7.48 -10.35
CA CYS A 86 1.19 -7.37 -11.79
C CYS A 86 2.52 -7.67 -12.49
N GLY A 87 2.46 -8.48 -13.55
CA GLY A 87 3.58 -8.70 -14.46
C GLY A 87 3.69 -7.60 -15.52
N ALA A 88 4.83 -7.54 -16.21
CA ALA A 88 5.07 -6.59 -17.30
C ALA A 88 4.08 -6.72 -18.48
N SER A 89 3.45 -7.89 -18.64
CA SER A 89 2.40 -8.15 -19.64
C SER A 89 1.05 -7.51 -19.30
N GLY A 90 0.91 -6.85 -18.15
CA GLY A 90 -0.35 -6.27 -17.68
C GLY A 90 -1.27 -7.25 -16.96
N LYS A 91 -0.90 -8.54 -16.87
CA LYS A 91 -1.63 -9.53 -16.07
C LYS A 91 -1.40 -9.29 -14.59
N CYS A 92 -2.49 -9.20 -13.83
CA CYS A 92 -2.46 -8.96 -12.39
C CYS A 92 -3.10 -10.12 -11.62
N PHE A 93 -2.58 -10.39 -10.44
CA PHE A 93 -2.99 -11.49 -9.59
C PHE A 93 -3.20 -11.00 -8.16
N PHE A 94 -4.34 -11.36 -7.58
CA PHE A 94 -4.56 -11.27 -6.14
C PHE A 94 -3.75 -12.38 -5.46
N VAL A 95 -2.85 -11.97 -4.58
CA VAL A 95 -2.05 -12.86 -3.76
C VAL A 95 -2.69 -12.97 -2.39
N PHE A 96 -2.92 -14.20 -1.95
CA PHE A 96 -3.30 -14.52 -0.58
C PHE A 96 -2.17 -15.34 0.03
N ALA A 97 -1.51 -14.78 1.04
CA ALA A 97 -0.49 -15.49 1.79
C ALA A 97 -0.91 -15.65 3.25
N GLN A 98 -0.55 -16.77 3.84
CA GLN A 98 -0.80 -17.08 5.25
C GLN A 98 0.49 -17.50 5.92
N LYS A 99 0.63 -17.14 7.19
CA LYS A 99 1.69 -17.62 8.05
C LYS A 99 1.10 -18.66 8.99
N LEU A 100 1.67 -19.85 8.98
CA LEU A 100 1.28 -20.96 9.86
C LEU A 100 2.56 -21.47 10.53
N GLU A 101 2.53 -21.61 11.86
CA GLU A 101 3.68 -22.07 12.65
C GLU A 101 4.96 -21.28 12.35
N GLY A 102 4.82 -19.97 12.19
CA GLY A 102 5.94 -19.07 11.93
C GLY A 102 6.44 -19.04 10.48
N ARG A 103 5.89 -19.84 9.56
CA ARG A 103 6.32 -19.90 8.15
C ARG A 103 5.28 -19.31 7.20
N TRP A 104 5.72 -18.48 6.27
CA TRP A 104 4.86 -17.92 5.23
C TRP A 104 4.68 -18.90 4.07
N ALA A 105 3.45 -18.98 3.57
CA ALA A 105 3.11 -19.72 2.36
C ALA A 105 2.08 -18.95 1.53
N ILE A 106 2.10 -19.15 0.21
CA ILE A 106 1.07 -18.62 -0.68
C ILE A 106 -0.12 -19.58 -0.64
N ALA A 107 -1.22 -19.12 -0.06
CA ALA A 107 -2.44 -19.89 0.07
C ALA A 107 -3.24 -19.91 -1.23
N ASP A 108 -3.28 -18.79 -1.97
CA ASP A 108 -4.01 -18.70 -3.23
C ASP A 108 -3.51 -17.57 -4.14
N LEU A 109 -3.74 -17.71 -5.44
CA LEU A 109 -3.40 -16.77 -6.51
C LEU A 109 -4.52 -16.69 -7.55
N ILE A 110 -5.25 -15.58 -7.54
CA ILE A 110 -6.43 -15.38 -8.41
C ILE A 110 -6.11 -14.32 -9.47
N GLU A 111 -6.26 -14.64 -10.75
CA GLU A 111 -6.10 -13.67 -11.85
C GLU A 111 -7.25 -12.63 -11.82
N ARG A 112 -6.91 -11.36 -12.04
CA ARG A 112 -7.84 -10.23 -12.04
C ARG A 112 -8.39 -9.92 -13.43
#